data_AF-A0A7C1VZ33-F1
#
_entry.id   AF-A0A7C1VZ33-F1
#
_cell.length_a   1.000
_cell.length_b   1.000
_cell.length_c   1.000
_cell.angle_alpha   90.00
_cell.angle_beta   90.00
_cell.angle_gamma   90.00
#
_symmetry.space_group_name_H-M   'P 1'
#
loop_
_entity.id
_entity.type
_entity.pdbx_description
1 polymer ?
#
loop_
_entity_poly.entity_id
_entity_poly.type
_entity_poly.pdbx_seq_one_letter_code
_entity_poly.pdbx_strand_id
1 'polypeptide(L)'
;MKIEDYLGTDKIFFAPSGSMAIFSVLHPFRKKTLGIPDQGCFNILEIAELLDIKYRFIKTEKGLIIPENIKNMDIFFFSSFSGYLV
;
A
#
# COMPACT_ATOMS: atom_id res chain seq x y z
N MET A 1 5.85 18.15 21.11
CA MET A 1 6.57 17.33 20.13
C MET A 1 5.85 17.46 18.81
N LYS A 2 6.50 17.96 17.76
CA LYS A 2 5.88 18.01 16.44
C LYS A 2 5.95 16.61 15.80
N ILE A 3 5.10 16.32 14.83
CA ILE A 3 5.03 14.97 14.22
C ILE A 3 6.28 14.66 13.39
N GLU A 4 6.93 15.70 12.86
CA GLU A 4 8.24 15.67 12.21
C GLU A 4 9.32 15.11 13.15
N ASP A 5 9.34 15.58 14.40
CA ASP A 5 10.30 15.14 15.42
C ASP A 5 10.08 13.67 15.78
N TYR A 6 8.82 13.23 15.85
CA TYR A 6 8.46 11.85 16.16
C TYR A 6 8.81 10.87 15.03
N LEU A 7 8.58 11.28 13.78
CA LEU A 7 8.84 10.45 12.59
C LEU A 7 10.29 10.55 12.08
N GLY A 8 11.06 11.53 12.56
CA GLY A 8 12.44 11.78 12.12
C GLY A 8 12.54 12.24 10.66
N THR A 9 11.53 12.95 10.15
CA THR A 9 11.47 13.41 8.75
C THR A 9 10.77 14.77 8.64
N ASP A 10 11.27 15.62 7.74
CA ASP A 10 10.67 16.90 7.37
C ASP A 10 9.67 16.79 6.21
N LYS A 11 9.61 15.63 5.53
CA LYS A 11 8.71 15.37 4.41
C LYS A 11 7.39 14.81 4.88
N ILE A 12 6.54 15.67 5.43
CA ILE A 12 5.20 15.32 5.88
C ILE A 12 4.15 15.92 4.95
N PHE A 13 3.25 15.06 4.48
CA PHE A 13 2.10 15.46 3.67
C PHE A 13 0.82 15.03 4.39
N PHE A 14 -0.06 15.97 4.66
CA PHE A 14 -1.34 15.70 5.30
C PHE A 14 -2.40 15.39 4.24
N ALA A 15 -3.19 14.35 4.50
CA ALA A 15 -4.37 14.02 3.71
C ALA A 15 -5.62 14.03 4.61
N PRO A 16 -6.81 14.34 4.07
CA PRO A 16 -8.05 14.33 4.84
C PRO A 16 -8.42 12.97 5.46
N SER A 17 -7.89 11.87 4.92
CA SER A 17 -8.11 10.50 5.41
C SER A 17 -7.01 9.56 4.92
N GLY A 18 -6.91 8.37 5.53
CA GLY A 18 -6.01 7.31 5.07
C GLY A 18 -6.28 6.88 3.62
N SER A 19 -7.56 6.76 3.24
CA SER A 19 -7.94 6.44 1.86
C SER A 19 -7.49 7.52 0.87
N MET A 20 -7.63 8.80 1.22
CA MET A 20 -7.18 9.89 0.36
C MET A 20 -5.65 9.96 0.25
N ALA A 21 -4.93 9.62 1.32
CA ALA A 21 -3.48 9.47 1.28
C ALA A 21 -3.07 8.37 0.29
N ILE A 22 -3.68 7.19 0.40
CA ILE A 22 -3.41 6.04 -0.48
C ILE A 22 -3.75 6.40 -1.94
N PHE A 23 -4.92 6.98 -2.19
CA PHE A 23 -5.31 7.44 -3.53
C PHE A 23 -4.27 8.40 -4.12
N SER A 24 -3.84 9.40 -3.34
CA SER A 24 -2.88 10.41 -3.79
C SER A 24 -1.52 9.80 -4.13
N VAL A 25 -1.07 8.81 -3.35
CA VAL A 25 0.19 8.09 -3.60
C VAL A 25 0.08 7.20 -4.84
N LEU A 26 -1.06 6.54 -5.07
CA LEU A 26 -1.25 5.61 -6.18
C LEU A 26 -1.59 6.29 -7.51
N HIS A 27 -2.24 7.45 -7.49
CA HIS A 27 -2.70 8.16 -8.69
C HIS A 27 -1.62 8.35 -9.78
N PRO A 28 -0.36 8.73 -9.47
CA PRO A 28 0.72 8.84 -10.46
C PRO A 28 1.07 7.52 -11.14
N PHE A 29 0.75 6.38 -10.53
CA PHE A 29 1.15 5.06 -10.99
C PHE A 29 0.03 4.27 -11.67
N ARG A 30 -1.04 4.92 -12.13
CA ARG A 30 -2.21 4.27 -12.74
C ARG A 30 -1.92 3.27 -13.88
N LYS A 31 -0.78 3.40 -14.57
CA LYS A 31 -0.37 2.51 -15.67
C LYS A 31 0.49 1.32 -15.21
N LYS A 32 0.71 1.17 -13.92
CA LYS A 32 1.57 0.16 -13.31
C LYS A 32 0.77 -1.02 -12.75
N THR A 33 1.45 -2.11 -12.45
CA THR A 33 0.83 -3.28 -11.80
C THR A 33 1.00 -3.18 -10.28
N LEU A 34 -0.12 -3.19 -9.55
CA LEU A 34 -0.18 -3.17 -8.10
C LEU A 34 -0.27 -4.59 -7.53
N GLY A 35 0.67 -4.96 -6.68
CA GLY A 35 0.59 -6.16 -5.86
C GLY A 35 -0.18 -5.90 -4.57
N ILE A 36 -1.20 -6.72 -4.30
CA ILE A 36 -2.04 -6.64 -3.08
C ILE A 36 -1.97 -7.98 -2.34
N PRO A 37 -1.62 -8.04 -1.04
CA PRO A 37 -1.69 -9.27 -0.25
C PRO A 37 -3.08 -9.91 -0.31
N ASP A 38 -3.14 -11.23 -0.44
CA ASP A 38 -4.40 -11.99 -0.43
C ASP A 38 -5.07 -12.06 0.96
N GLN A 39 -4.37 -11.61 2.00
CA GLN A 39 -4.87 -11.45 3.36
C GLN A 39 -4.69 -9.99 3.81
N GLY A 40 -5.74 -9.42 4.40
CA GLY A 40 -5.75 -8.01 4.83
C GLY A 40 -6.10 -7.02 3.71
N CYS A 41 -6.01 -5.72 4.00
CA CYS A 41 -6.07 -4.64 2.99
C CYS A 41 -7.41 -4.44 2.24
N PHE A 42 -8.57 -4.57 2.89
CA PHE A 42 -9.89 -4.52 2.22
C PHE A 42 -10.21 -3.24 1.42
N ASN A 43 -9.76 -2.07 1.87
CA ASN A 43 -10.14 -0.79 1.25
C ASN A 43 -9.27 -0.40 0.03
N ILE A 44 -8.24 -1.19 -0.32
CA ILE A 44 -7.34 -0.86 -1.43
C ILE A 44 -7.96 -1.17 -2.80
N LEU A 45 -8.89 -2.15 -2.85
CA LEU A 45 -9.50 -2.60 -4.10
C LEU A 45 -10.35 -1.50 -4.73
N GLU A 46 -11.20 -0.84 -3.94
CA GLU A 46 -12.01 0.29 -4.41
C GLU A 46 -11.12 1.42 -4.97
N ILE A 47 -9.99 1.70 -4.33
CA ILE A 47 -9.05 2.72 -4.79
C ILE A 47 -8.36 2.29 -6.10
N ALA A 48 -7.94 1.03 -6.20
CA ALA A 48 -7.32 0.48 -7.41
C ALA A 48 -8.30 0.52 -8.60
N GLU A 49 -9.56 0.17 -8.36
CA GLU A 49 -10.65 0.24 -9.35
C GLU A 49 -10.92 1.68 -9.79
N LEU A 50 -11.05 2.62 -8.85
CA LEU A 50 -11.25 4.06 -9.14
C LEU A 50 -10.12 4.66 -10.00
N LEU A 51 -8.89 4.15 -9.83
CA LEU A 51 -7.70 4.62 -10.52
C LEU A 51 -7.39 3.82 -11.81
N ASP A 52 -8.22 2.83 -12.16
CA ASP A 52 -8.00 1.89 -13.27
C ASP A 52 -6.60 1.24 -13.24
N ILE A 53 -6.14 0.88 -12.03
CA ILE A 53 -4.84 0.24 -11.82
C ILE A 53 -5.00 -1.26 -11.97
N LYS A 54 -4.17 -1.87 -12.82
CA LYS A 54 -4.07 -3.33 -12.87
C LYS A 54 -3.50 -3.83 -11.55
N TYR A 55 -4.22 -4.72 -10.88
CA TYR A 55 -3.72 -5.34 -9.66
C TYR A 55 -3.66 -6.86 -9.75
N ARG A 56 -2.83 -7.45 -8.90
CA ARG A 56 -2.75 -8.90 -8.69
C ARG A 56 -2.66 -9.20 -7.21
N PHE A 57 -3.37 -10.24 -6.80
CA PHE A 57 -3.21 -10.76 -5.45
C PHE A 57 -1.86 -11.47 -5.32
N ILE A 58 -1.16 -11.17 -4.23
CA ILE A 58 0.09 -11.78 -3.83
C ILE A 58 -0.24 -12.74 -2.71
N LYS A 59 0.11 -14.01 -2.91
CA LYS A 59 -0.10 -15.03 -1.90
C LYS A 59 0.76 -14.74 -0.67
N THR A 60 0.13 -14.72 0.49
CA THR A 60 0.79 -14.66 1.80
C THR A 60 0.88 -16.05 2.42
N GLU A 61 1.92 -16.29 3.23
CA GLU A 61 2.06 -17.51 4.02
C GLU A 61 1.97 -17.16 5.50
N LYS A 62 0.91 -17.62 6.18
CA LYS A 62 0.64 -17.29 7.59
C LYS A 62 0.60 -15.77 7.84
N GLY A 63 0.09 -15.00 6.89
CA GLY A 63 0.06 -13.53 6.94
C GLY A 63 1.42 -12.87 6.69
N LEU A 64 2.39 -13.59 6.13
CA LEU A 64 3.69 -13.03 5.73
C LEU A 64 3.80 -12.96 4.21
N ILE A 65 4.36 -11.85 3.73
CA ILE A 65 4.63 -11.64 2.31
C ILE A 65 5.90 -12.38 1.91
N ILE A 66 5.80 -13.19 0.85
CA ILE A 66 6.93 -13.94 0.30
C ILE A 66 7.54 -13.16 -0.89
N PRO A 67 8.84 -12.77 -0.85
CA PRO A 67 9.47 -11.94 -1.88
C PRO A 67 9.39 -12.50 -3.31
N GLU A 68 9.38 -13.82 -3.48
CA GLU A 68 9.25 -14.46 -4.79
C GLU A 68 7.91 -14.11 -5.45
N ASN A 69 6.86 -13.88 -4.65
CA ASN A 69 5.52 -13.57 -5.13
C ASN A 69 5.37 -12.11 -5.59
N ILE A 70 6.35 -11.24 -5.30
CA ILE A 70 6.34 -9.81 -5.67
C ILE A 70 7.27 -9.46 -6.85
N LYS A 71 8.06 -10.42 -7.36
CA LYS A 71 9.13 -10.17 -8.36
C LYS A 71 8.69 -9.46 -9.64
N ASN A 72 7.41 -9.50 -10.00
CA ASN A 72 6.86 -8.93 -11.23
C ASN A 72 5.86 -7.79 -10.99
N MET A 73 5.88 -7.17 -9.80
CA MET A 73 5.03 -6.03 -9.46
C MET A 73 5.81 -4.72 -9.58
N ASP A 74 5.17 -3.68 -10.12
CA ASP A 74 5.76 -2.34 -10.16
C ASP A 74 5.62 -1.64 -8.80
N ILE A 75 4.50 -1.90 -8.11
CA ILE A 75 4.16 -1.34 -6.81
C ILE A 75 3.70 -2.48 -5.92
N PHE A 76 4.08 -2.42 -4.66
CA PHE A 76 3.63 -3.36 -3.66
C PHE A 76 2.93 -2.61 -2.51
N PHE A 77 1.67 -2.94 -2.27
CA PHE A 77 0.93 -2.47 -1.10
C PHE A 77 1.08 -3.49 0.02
N PHE A 78 1.34 -3.03 1.24
CA PHE A 78 1.30 -3.88 2.43
C PHE A 78 0.69 -3.10 3.57
N SER A 79 0.14 -3.84 4.54
CA SER A 79 -0.26 -3.26 5.81
C SER A 79 0.68 -3.75 6.90
N SER A 80 0.78 -3.02 7.99
CA SER A 80 1.37 -3.57 9.21
C SER A 80 0.29 -3.68 10.27
N PHE A 81 0.11 -4.89 10.81
CA PHE A 81 -0.71 -5.08 12.00
C PHE A 81 0.22 -5.31 13.20
N SER A 82 0.11 -4.44 14.21
CA SER A 82 0.93 -4.51 15.44
C SER A 82 2.46 -4.46 15.21
N GLY A 83 2.92 -3.79 14.15
CA GLY A 83 4.34 -3.64 13.84
C GLY A 83 4.96 -4.79 13.04
N TYR A 84 4.19 -5.83 12.69
CA TYR A 84 4.60 -6.87 11.76
C TYR A 84 4.12 -6.54 10.35
N LEU A 85 4.93 -6.83 9.32
CA LEU A 85 4.48 -6.75 7.93
C LEU A 85 3.46 -7.86 7.70
N VAL A 86 2.25 -7.46 7.29
CA VAL A 86 1.14 -8.35 6.91
C VAL A 86 0.74 -8.07 5.47
#